data_AF-A0A1D7XZH8-F1
#
_entry.id   AF-A0A1D7XZH8-F1
#
_cell.length_a   1.000
_cell.length_b   1.000
_cell.length_c   1.000
_cell.angle_alpha   90.00
_cell.angle_beta   90.00
_cell.angle_gamma   90.00
#
_symmetry.space_group_name_H-M   'P 1'
#
loop_
_entity.id
_entity.type
_entity.pdbx_description
1 polymer ?
#
loop_
_entity_poly.entity_id
_entity_poly.type
_entity_poly.pdbx_seq_one_letter_code
_entity_poly.pdbx_strand_id
1 'polypeptide(L)'
;MNLSIGFSQANLLNTKSSYELETVSKIEEGAEFKPLDYAKVSDEDIVFSYTTWEVMDLNERVNFPFLYPIDIYSVTPDRKPLIHYLIDGVRSFEFPAYFNDTFTEEISDEEFENIQVYKVLKPGVDADGITEGKEHFDIAGSWRAHLESLGYEFPEEEWVTYDPSSTEFLELEDNLKVDEYQRKWNAVAASLMPDTDFNSAEFEYSDVRKYIIKGVWYFDRIATELKFRPIAIGPVALSAEDKFAQTNDDTGSADDSGDDGGFGAFFDDEPEEEVAEEEVAEEDSETDSFASMSDEPAVDSDKEYTPMFWVFYPEAREVLSQAYAFNQKNMSKPFSFDRLINSRRFSATIYKEANVYQDRDIRDYISKNALMQLLESDRIKEKIRNKEQDMWSY
;
A
#
# COMPACT_ATOMS: atom_id res chain seq x y z
N MET A 1 -16.97 29.08 11.88
CA MET A 1 -16.80 28.42 10.57
C MET A 1 -16.56 29.48 9.52
N ASN A 2 -15.31 29.65 9.07
CA ASN A 2 -15.01 30.51 7.92
C ASN A 2 -15.10 29.64 6.67
N LEU A 3 -16.24 29.69 5.98
CA LEU A 3 -16.40 29.05 4.67
C LEU A 3 -15.74 29.97 3.63
N SER A 4 -14.49 29.67 3.25
CA SER A 4 -13.79 30.40 2.19
C SER A 4 -14.28 29.90 0.84
N ILE A 5 -15.09 30.72 0.15
CA ILE A 5 -15.52 30.45 -1.23
C ILE A 5 -14.36 30.87 -2.15
N GLY A 6 -13.51 29.92 -2.52
CA GLY A 6 -12.38 30.16 -3.42
C GLY A 6 -12.85 30.19 -4.89
N PHE A 7 -12.70 31.32 -5.57
CA PHE A 7 -12.89 31.40 -7.02
C PHE A 7 -11.76 30.67 -7.76
N SER A 8 -12.09 29.93 -8.83
CA SER A 8 -11.08 29.26 -9.65
C SER A 8 -10.28 30.29 -10.46
N GLN A 9 -8.95 30.26 -10.37
CA GLN A 9 -8.07 31.22 -11.05
C GLN A 9 -8.22 31.20 -12.57
N ALA A 10 -8.60 30.07 -13.17
CA ALA A 10 -8.72 29.96 -14.63
C ALA A 10 -9.84 30.85 -15.20
N ASN A 11 -10.95 31.02 -14.45
CA ASN A 11 -12.03 31.90 -14.88
C ASN A 11 -11.59 33.37 -14.79
N LEU A 12 -10.90 33.73 -13.71
CA LEU A 12 -10.38 35.07 -13.44
C LEU A 12 -9.41 35.60 -14.53
N LEU A 13 -8.66 34.71 -15.20
CA LEU A 13 -7.68 35.13 -16.22
C LEU A 13 -8.32 35.63 -17.51
N ASN A 14 -9.54 35.18 -17.83
CA ASN A 14 -10.22 35.47 -19.10
C ASN A 14 -11.51 36.29 -18.95
N THR A 15 -12.00 36.51 -17.73
CA THR A 15 -13.22 37.30 -17.48
C THR A 15 -12.98 38.79 -17.73
N LYS A 16 -13.89 39.46 -18.45
CA LYS A 16 -13.83 40.91 -18.69
C LYS A 16 -14.68 41.71 -17.71
N SER A 17 -15.57 41.06 -16.96
CA SER A 17 -16.40 41.69 -15.94
C SER A 17 -16.61 40.81 -14.71
N SER A 18 -16.88 41.43 -13.57
CA SER A 18 -17.15 40.73 -12.30
C SER A 18 -18.45 39.91 -12.31
N TYR A 19 -19.34 40.15 -13.28
CA TYR A 19 -20.61 39.43 -13.43
C TYR A 19 -20.47 38.11 -14.20
N GLU A 20 -19.33 37.89 -14.88
CA GLU A 20 -18.98 36.65 -15.60
C GLU A 20 -18.27 35.64 -14.68
N LEU A 21 -17.99 36.01 -13.43
CA LEU A 21 -17.34 35.16 -12.44
C LEU A 21 -18.32 34.11 -11.91
N GLU A 22 -18.40 32.98 -12.60
CA GLU A 22 -19.12 31.81 -12.09
C GLU A 22 -18.37 31.20 -10.89
N THR A 23 -19.12 30.81 -9.85
CA THR A 23 -18.63 30.06 -8.70
C THR A 23 -18.28 28.63 -9.15
N VAL A 24 -17.03 28.43 -9.51
CA VAL A 24 -16.28 27.16 -9.59
C VAL A 24 -16.97 25.97 -10.31
N SER A 25 -16.33 25.50 -11.38
CA SER A 25 -16.38 24.13 -11.94
C SER A 25 -17.45 23.71 -12.96
N LYS A 26 -17.96 24.60 -13.81
CA LYS A 26 -18.36 24.11 -15.15
C LYS A 26 -17.11 23.93 -16.01
N ILE A 27 -16.49 22.76 -15.87
CA ILE A 27 -15.57 22.22 -16.88
C ILE A 27 -16.36 22.24 -18.19
N GLU A 28 -15.79 22.78 -19.28
CA GLU A 28 -16.44 22.73 -20.59
C GLU A 28 -16.77 21.26 -20.92
N GLU A 29 -18.05 20.92 -20.85
CA GLU A 29 -18.56 19.58 -21.05
C GLU A 29 -18.27 19.11 -22.47
N GLY A 30 -17.44 18.07 -22.63
CA GLY A 30 -17.53 17.22 -23.83
C GLY A 30 -16.24 16.53 -24.28
N ALA A 31 -15.06 17.08 -24.02
CA ALA A 31 -13.81 16.53 -24.57
C ALA A 31 -13.01 15.67 -23.57
N GLU A 32 -13.08 15.96 -22.26
CA GLU A 32 -12.25 15.29 -21.25
C GLU A 32 -12.91 14.07 -20.59
N PHE A 33 -14.22 13.86 -20.79
CA PHE A 33 -14.96 12.76 -20.17
C PHE A 33 -14.72 11.39 -20.83
N LYS A 34 -14.22 11.38 -22.07
CA LYS A 34 -13.99 10.14 -22.82
C LYS A 34 -12.56 9.65 -22.60
N PRO A 35 -12.35 8.34 -22.46
CA PRO A 35 -11.01 7.77 -22.46
C PRO A 35 -10.22 8.20 -23.69
N LEU A 36 -8.91 8.37 -23.52
CA LEU A 36 -8.03 8.64 -24.66
C LEU A 36 -8.11 7.48 -25.67
N ASP A 37 -8.42 7.77 -26.92
CA ASP A 37 -8.49 6.71 -27.92
C ASP A 37 -7.09 6.13 -28.16
N TYR A 38 -6.99 4.80 -28.10
CA TYR A 38 -5.74 4.12 -28.39
C TYR A 38 -5.64 3.87 -29.89
N ALA A 39 -4.51 4.26 -30.47
CA ALA A 39 -4.20 3.82 -31.82
C ALA A 39 -4.20 2.28 -31.87
N LYS A 40 -4.92 1.72 -32.84
CA LYS A 40 -4.82 0.28 -33.14
C LYS A 40 -3.41 0.01 -33.65
N VAL A 41 -2.70 -0.85 -32.93
CA VAL A 41 -1.36 -1.31 -33.31
C VAL A 41 -1.52 -2.75 -33.75
N SER A 42 -0.95 -3.09 -34.91
CA SER A 42 -0.86 -4.47 -35.37
C SER A 42 0.33 -5.14 -34.71
N ASP A 43 0.19 -6.42 -34.36
CA ASP A 43 1.30 -7.21 -33.81
C ASP A 43 2.49 -7.27 -34.79
N GLU A 44 2.24 -7.16 -36.10
CA GLU A 44 3.29 -7.12 -37.13
C GLU A 44 4.18 -5.88 -37.08
N ASP A 45 3.71 -4.79 -36.47
CA ASP A 45 4.43 -3.53 -36.35
C ASP A 45 5.15 -3.39 -35.00
N ILE A 46 4.97 -4.34 -34.09
CA ILE A 46 5.66 -4.38 -32.81
C ILE A 46 7.00 -5.08 -33.02
N VAL A 47 8.11 -4.35 -32.86
CA VAL A 47 9.46 -4.94 -33.00
C VAL A 47 9.80 -5.80 -31.79
N PHE A 48 9.50 -5.29 -30.60
CA PHE A 48 9.61 -6.02 -29.36
C PHE A 48 8.62 -5.43 -28.35
N SER A 49 8.19 -6.28 -27.41
CA SER A 49 7.41 -5.88 -26.26
C SER A 49 7.86 -6.61 -25.01
N TYR A 50 7.70 -5.98 -23.85
CA TYR A 50 7.93 -6.61 -22.56
C TYR A 50 6.91 -6.09 -21.54
N THR A 51 6.50 -6.97 -20.64
CA THR A 51 5.54 -6.65 -19.57
C THR A 51 6.30 -6.39 -18.28
N THR A 52 5.95 -5.32 -17.59
CA THR A 52 6.51 -4.95 -16.29
C THR A 52 5.39 -4.81 -15.26
N TRP A 53 5.72 -5.12 -14.01
CA TRP A 53 4.92 -4.78 -12.85
C TRP A 53 5.69 -3.75 -12.04
N GLU A 54 5.04 -2.62 -11.85
CA GLU A 54 5.61 -1.44 -11.22
C GLU A 54 4.85 -1.15 -9.93
N VAL A 55 5.58 -0.89 -8.85
CA VAL A 55 5.01 -0.47 -7.56
C VAL A 55 5.09 1.04 -7.46
N MET A 56 3.93 1.67 -7.40
CA MET A 56 3.76 3.09 -7.13
C MET A 56 3.55 3.28 -5.62
N ASP A 57 4.52 3.89 -4.95
CA ASP A 57 4.41 4.21 -3.51
C ASP A 57 3.67 5.55 -3.31
N LEU A 58 2.58 5.54 -2.54
CA LEU A 58 1.77 6.73 -2.27
C LEU A 58 2.38 7.65 -1.21
N ASN A 59 3.40 7.20 -0.48
CA ASN A 59 4.19 8.05 0.42
C ASN A 59 5.05 9.06 -0.37
N GLU A 60 5.27 8.83 -1.66
CA GLU A 60 5.98 9.76 -2.52
C GLU A 60 5.09 10.94 -2.93
N ARG A 61 5.62 12.16 -2.79
CA ARG A 61 4.90 13.42 -3.11
C ARG A 61 4.40 13.49 -4.56
N VAL A 62 5.07 12.80 -5.48
CA VAL A 62 4.67 12.74 -6.90
C VAL A 62 3.34 11.97 -7.06
N ASN A 63 3.09 10.99 -6.19
CA ASN A 63 1.96 10.07 -6.26
C ASN A 63 0.77 10.49 -5.38
N PHE A 64 0.90 11.58 -4.63
CA PHE A 64 -0.19 12.17 -3.83
C PHE A 64 -1.52 12.36 -4.57
N PRO A 65 -1.57 12.70 -5.88
CA PRO A 65 -2.84 12.79 -6.60
C PRO A 65 -3.68 11.50 -6.59
N PHE A 66 -3.06 10.33 -6.37
CA PHE A 66 -3.74 9.02 -6.32
C PHE A 66 -4.29 8.66 -4.94
N LEU A 67 -3.76 9.28 -3.87
CA LEU A 67 -4.15 9.02 -2.49
C LEU A 67 -5.15 10.05 -1.95
N TYR A 68 -5.04 11.32 -2.34
CA TYR A 68 -5.87 12.38 -1.77
C TYR A 68 -7.17 12.61 -2.55
N PRO A 69 -8.26 13.01 -1.87
CA PRO A 69 -8.36 13.26 -0.43
C PRO A 69 -8.58 11.98 0.38
N ILE A 70 -8.03 11.94 1.60
CA ILE A 70 -8.21 10.81 2.53
C ILE A 70 -9.60 10.86 3.16
N ASP A 71 -10.03 12.05 3.60
CA ASP A 71 -11.37 12.28 4.13
C ASP A 71 -12.32 12.76 3.02
N ILE A 72 -13.19 11.86 2.59
CA ILE A 72 -14.17 12.09 1.52
C ILE A 72 -15.27 13.07 1.95
N TYR A 73 -15.58 13.18 3.25
CA TYR A 73 -16.66 14.05 3.73
C TYR A 73 -16.26 15.52 3.76
N SER A 74 -14.95 15.80 3.81
CA SER A 74 -14.41 17.17 3.86
C SER A 74 -14.40 17.88 2.50
N VAL A 75 -14.51 17.14 1.39
CA VAL A 75 -14.33 17.67 0.03
C VAL A 75 -15.63 17.56 -0.77
N THR A 76 -15.75 18.37 -1.83
CA THR A 76 -16.82 18.25 -2.83
C THR A 76 -16.94 16.81 -3.33
N PRO A 77 -18.16 16.29 -3.55
CA PRO A 77 -18.39 14.90 -4.00
C PRO A 77 -17.60 14.47 -5.24
N ASP A 78 -17.27 15.42 -6.10
CA ASP A 78 -16.55 15.19 -7.37
C ASP A 78 -15.05 14.90 -7.19
N ARG A 79 -14.52 14.90 -5.96
CA ARG A 79 -13.10 14.71 -5.66
C ARG A 79 -12.93 13.61 -4.64
N LYS A 80 -12.45 12.45 -5.11
CA LYS A 80 -12.26 11.24 -4.32
C LYS A 80 -10.92 10.58 -4.68
N PRO A 81 -10.35 9.76 -3.80
CA PRO A 81 -9.09 9.06 -4.09
C PRO A 81 -9.29 7.99 -5.16
N LEU A 82 -8.21 7.53 -5.81
CA LEU A 82 -8.30 6.55 -6.90
C LEU A 82 -9.03 5.27 -6.45
N ILE A 83 -8.69 4.77 -5.27
CA ILE A 83 -9.28 3.54 -4.70
C ILE A 83 -10.79 3.62 -4.57
N HIS A 84 -11.36 4.79 -4.25
CA HIS A 84 -12.80 4.94 -4.14
C HIS A 84 -13.45 4.60 -5.49
N TYR A 85 -12.95 5.15 -6.59
CA TYR A 85 -13.50 4.90 -7.92
C TYR A 85 -13.33 3.45 -8.37
N LEU A 86 -12.25 2.78 -7.94
CA LEU A 86 -12.07 1.36 -8.20
C LEU A 86 -13.10 0.52 -7.44
N ILE A 87 -13.30 0.77 -6.15
CA ILE A 87 -14.28 0.04 -5.33
C ILE A 87 -15.71 0.33 -5.81
N ASP A 88 -16.03 1.59 -6.09
CA ASP A 88 -17.35 2.01 -6.55
C ASP A 88 -17.67 1.40 -7.93
N GLY A 89 -16.69 1.36 -8.85
CA GLY A 89 -16.84 0.73 -10.16
C GLY A 89 -17.06 -0.78 -10.11
N VAL A 90 -16.41 -1.48 -9.17
CA VAL A 90 -16.67 -2.91 -8.94
C VAL A 90 -18.06 -3.11 -8.36
N ARG A 91 -18.44 -2.33 -7.33
CA ARG A 91 -19.78 -2.40 -6.69
C ARG A 91 -20.93 -2.04 -7.63
N SER A 92 -20.71 -1.14 -8.57
CA SER A 92 -21.70 -0.73 -9.58
C SER A 92 -21.78 -1.71 -10.77
N PHE A 93 -20.94 -2.76 -10.77
CA PHE A 93 -20.79 -3.72 -11.86
C PHE A 93 -20.34 -3.09 -13.19
N GLU A 94 -19.60 -1.97 -13.13
CA GLU A 94 -19.00 -1.36 -14.33
C GLU A 94 -17.84 -2.20 -14.88
N PHE A 95 -17.10 -2.89 -14.00
CA PHE A 95 -16.05 -3.85 -14.37
C PHE A 95 -15.82 -4.89 -13.27
N PRO A 96 -15.37 -6.12 -13.61
CA PRO A 96 -15.06 -7.18 -12.64
C PRO A 96 -13.71 -6.96 -11.93
N ALA A 97 -13.60 -7.53 -10.73
CA ALA A 97 -12.36 -7.66 -9.98
C ALA A 97 -11.83 -9.10 -10.04
N TYR A 98 -10.51 -9.28 -9.98
CA TYR A 98 -9.85 -10.58 -10.13
C TYR A 98 -8.84 -10.86 -9.01
N PHE A 99 -8.66 -12.12 -8.65
CA PHE A 99 -7.62 -12.52 -7.66
C PHE A 99 -6.20 -12.45 -8.25
N ASN A 100 -6.08 -12.77 -9.53
CA ASN A 100 -4.80 -12.88 -10.23
C ASN A 100 -4.68 -11.85 -11.35
N ASP A 101 -3.43 -11.47 -11.65
CA ASP A 101 -3.08 -10.49 -12.67
C ASP A 101 -3.20 -11.03 -14.12
N THR A 102 -3.48 -12.33 -14.25
CA THR A 102 -3.82 -13.03 -15.50
C THR A 102 -5.31 -12.95 -15.84
N PHE A 103 -6.14 -12.44 -14.92
CA PHE A 103 -7.58 -12.26 -15.09
C PHE A 103 -8.34 -13.57 -15.38
N THR A 104 -7.89 -14.68 -14.79
CA THR A 104 -8.54 -16.00 -14.96
C THR A 104 -9.60 -16.30 -13.93
N GLU A 105 -9.46 -15.72 -12.73
CA GLU A 105 -10.31 -15.99 -11.58
C GLU A 105 -10.95 -14.68 -11.12
N GLU A 106 -12.23 -14.53 -11.42
CA GLU A 106 -13.06 -13.40 -11.01
C GLU A 106 -13.45 -13.55 -9.53
N ILE A 107 -13.48 -12.43 -8.82
CA ILE A 107 -13.90 -12.34 -7.41
C ILE A 107 -15.41 -12.17 -7.37
N SER A 108 -16.10 -12.95 -6.53
CA SER A 108 -17.53 -12.74 -6.29
C SER A 108 -17.80 -11.53 -5.38
N ASP A 109 -18.99 -10.95 -5.45
CA ASP A 109 -19.33 -9.76 -4.64
C ASP A 109 -19.15 -10.00 -3.13
N GLU A 110 -19.51 -11.20 -2.64
CA GLU A 110 -19.36 -11.58 -1.23
C GLU A 110 -17.88 -11.65 -0.82
N GLU A 111 -17.03 -12.23 -1.67
CA GLU A 111 -15.59 -12.27 -1.45
C GLU A 111 -14.96 -10.86 -1.52
N PHE A 112 -15.47 -10.01 -2.42
CA PHE A 112 -15.00 -8.63 -2.55
C PHE A 112 -15.36 -7.76 -1.32
N GLU A 113 -16.51 -8.00 -0.70
CA GLU A 113 -16.86 -7.38 0.58
C GLU A 113 -15.96 -7.89 1.72
N ASN A 114 -15.65 -9.18 1.75
CA ASN A 114 -14.74 -9.75 2.75
C ASN A 114 -13.32 -9.19 2.65
N ILE A 115 -12.83 -8.87 1.45
CA ILE A 115 -11.51 -8.22 1.26
C ILE A 115 -11.45 -6.83 1.92
N GLN A 116 -12.60 -6.16 2.07
CA GLN A 116 -12.69 -4.83 2.71
C GLN A 116 -12.85 -4.92 4.24
N VAL A 117 -12.86 -6.11 4.81
CA VAL A 117 -12.96 -6.30 6.26
C VAL A 117 -11.67 -6.93 6.77
N TYR A 118 -10.91 -6.18 7.55
CA TYR A 118 -9.75 -6.72 8.25
C TYR A 118 -10.21 -7.58 9.40
N LYS A 119 -9.91 -8.89 9.35
CA LYS A 119 -10.15 -9.82 10.44
C LYS A 119 -8.81 -10.27 11.02
N VAL A 120 -8.63 -10.12 12.32
CA VAL A 120 -7.48 -10.68 13.05
C VAL A 120 -8.00 -11.50 14.21
N LEU A 121 -7.42 -12.70 14.39
CA LEU A 121 -7.76 -13.57 15.50
C LEU A 121 -7.45 -12.88 16.83
N LYS A 122 -8.43 -12.89 17.73
CA LYS A 122 -8.22 -12.42 19.09
C LYS A 122 -7.18 -13.28 19.80
N PRO A 123 -6.31 -12.69 20.64
CA PRO A 123 -5.40 -13.48 21.47
C PRO A 123 -6.12 -14.27 22.57
N GLY A 124 -7.35 -13.87 22.96
CA GLY A 124 -8.06 -14.41 24.12
C GLY A 124 -7.63 -13.77 25.43
N VAL A 125 -8.40 -14.02 26.49
CA VAL A 125 -8.11 -13.60 27.88
C VAL A 125 -8.44 -14.76 28.82
N ASP A 126 -7.41 -15.50 29.26
CA ASP A 126 -7.52 -16.72 30.09
C ASP A 126 -8.42 -16.63 31.34
N ALA A 127 -8.78 -15.43 31.80
CA ALA A 127 -9.41 -15.15 33.09
C ALA A 127 -10.89 -14.70 33.01
N ASP A 128 -11.50 -14.62 31.83
CA ASP A 128 -12.90 -14.18 31.69
C ASP A 128 -13.93 -15.34 31.59
N GLY A 129 -13.44 -16.57 31.40
CA GLY A 129 -14.27 -17.77 31.28
C GLY A 129 -14.97 -17.92 29.94
N ILE A 130 -14.59 -17.14 28.93
CA ILE A 130 -15.09 -17.20 27.56
C ILE A 130 -13.92 -17.66 26.69
N THR A 131 -14.05 -18.84 26.07
CA THR A 131 -13.07 -19.25 25.06
C THR A 131 -13.30 -18.45 23.80
N GLU A 132 -12.31 -17.65 23.39
CA GLU A 132 -12.34 -16.89 22.15
C GLU A 132 -10.99 -16.87 21.42
N GLY A 133 -11.03 -16.76 20.09
CA GLY A 133 -9.85 -16.55 19.27
C GLY A 133 -8.81 -17.66 19.39
N LYS A 134 -7.58 -17.31 19.77
CA LYS A 134 -6.45 -18.24 19.83
C LYS A 134 -6.58 -19.32 20.93
N GLU A 135 -7.36 -19.07 21.98
CA GLU A 135 -7.58 -20.05 23.06
C GLU A 135 -8.20 -21.35 22.56
N HIS A 136 -9.01 -21.30 21.50
CA HIS A 136 -9.56 -22.50 20.88
C HIS A 136 -8.46 -23.47 20.41
N PHE A 137 -7.35 -22.92 19.93
CA PHE A 137 -6.20 -23.71 19.49
C PHE A 137 -5.38 -24.24 20.66
N ASP A 138 -5.20 -23.44 21.70
CA ASP A 138 -4.46 -23.84 22.91
C ASP A 138 -5.19 -24.97 23.66
N ILE A 139 -6.52 -24.93 23.72
CA ILE A 139 -7.34 -26.01 24.30
C ILE A 139 -7.28 -27.27 23.44
N ALA A 140 -7.29 -27.13 22.11
CA ALA A 140 -7.17 -28.26 21.19
C ALA A 140 -5.74 -28.84 21.13
N GLY A 141 -4.73 -28.06 21.55
CA GLY A 141 -3.32 -28.40 21.57
C GLY A 141 -2.59 -28.25 20.23
N SER A 142 -3.29 -27.88 19.15
CA SER A 142 -2.71 -27.52 17.84
C SER A 142 -3.76 -26.81 16.97
N TRP A 143 -3.29 -25.97 16.04
CA TRP A 143 -4.18 -25.32 15.08
C TRP A 143 -4.91 -26.33 14.20
N ARG A 144 -4.17 -27.35 13.75
CA ARG A 144 -4.69 -28.44 12.93
C ARG A 144 -5.84 -29.17 13.62
N ALA A 145 -5.66 -29.60 14.86
CA ALA A 145 -6.68 -30.40 15.56
C ALA A 145 -8.00 -29.63 15.73
N HIS A 146 -7.93 -28.32 16.01
CA HIS A 146 -9.12 -27.49 16.12
C HIS A 146 -9.85 -27.36 14.77
N LEU A 147 -9.12 -27.04 13.71
CA LEU A 147 -9.72 -26.83 12.38
C LEU A 147 -10.25 -28.13 11.75
N GLU A 148 -9.59 -29.27 12.01
CA GLU A 148 -10.14 -30.60 11.66
C GLU A 148 -11.42 -30.91 12.43
N SER A 149 -11.53 -30.47 13.70
CA SER A 149 -12.77 -30.65 14.48
C SER A 149 -13.94 -29.86 13.92
N LEU A 150 -13.67 -28.74 13.25
CA LEU A 150 -14.65 -27.93 12.51
C LEU A 150 -14.98 -28.53 11.14
N GLY A 151 -14.32 -29.62 10.73
CA GLY A 151 -14.60 -30.37 9.51
C GLY A 151 -13.78 -29.95 8.29
N TYR A 152 -12.65 -29.27 8.47
CA TYR A 152 -11.75 -28.91 7.36
C TYR A 152 -10.80 -30.05 6.99
N GLU A 153 -10.71 -30.34 5.69
CA GLU A 153 -9.77 -31.31 5.13
C GLU A 153 -8.55 -30.56 4.58
N PHE A 154 -7.39 -30.76 5.23
CA PHE A 154 -6.15 -30.11 4.82
C PHE A 154 -5.55 -30.74 3.54
N PRO A 155 -5.04 -29.93 2.60
CA PRO A 155 -4.31 -30.43 1.44
C PRO A 155 -2.93 -30.98 1.83
N GLU A 156 -2.33 -31.81 0.98
CA GLU A 156 -0.95 -32.32 1.14
C GLU A 156 0.10 -31.29 0.70
N GLU A 157 0.06 -30.10 1.31
CA GLU A 157 1.02 -29.02 1.06
C GLU A 157 2.05 -28.87 2.19
N GLU A 158 3.21 -28.29 1.88
CA GLU A 158 4.33 -28.16 2.83
C GLU A 158 3.95 -27.40 4.11
N TRP A 159 3.14 -26.34 3.99
CA TRP A 159 2.76 -25.48 5.13
C TRP A 159 1.92 -26.20 6.19
N VAL A 160 1.17 -27.23 5.81
CA VAL A 160 0.32 -28.01 6.71
C VAL A 160 1.15 -28.84 7.70
N THR A 161 2.41 -29.11 7.36
CA THR A 161 3.33 -29.86 8.22
C THR A 161 3.82 -29.02 9.40
N TYR A 162 3.80 -27.69 9.25
CA TYR A 162 4.29 -26.76 10.25
C TYR A 162 3.12 -26.11 10.99
N ASP A 163 2.96 -26.46 12.26
CA ASP A 163 1.94 -25.87 13.13
C ASP A 163 2.44 -24.53 13.69
N PRO A 164 1.67 -23.42 13.59
CA PRO A 164 2.02 -22.12 14.15
C PRO A 164 2.39 -22.14 15.64
N SER A 165 1.79 -23.03 16.43
CA SER A 165 2.10 -23.18 17.86
C SER A 165 3.35 -24.01 18.15
N SER A 166 3.96 -24.63 17.13
CA SER A 166 5.13 -25.49 17.32
C SER A 166 6.45 -24.70 17.41
N THR A 167 7.40 -25.20 18.19
CA THR A 167 8.74 -24.61 18.29
C THR A 167 9.50 -24.70 16.96
N GLU A 168 9.26 -25.74 16.15
CA GLU A 168 9.88 -25.91 14.84
C GLU A 168 9.47 -24.82 13.85
N PHE A 169 8.25 -24.30 13.96
CA PHE A 169 7.77 -23.19 13.15
C PHE A 169 8.39 -21.85 13.56
N LEU A 170 8.48 -21.59 14.87
CA LEU A 170 9.07 -20.36 15.41
C LEU A 170 10.58 -20.26 15.17
N GLU A 171 11.26 -21.38 15.03
CA GLU A 171 12.71 -21.45 14.78
C GLU A 171 13.07 -21.55 13.29
N LEU A 172 12.10 -21.41 12.38
CA LEU A 172 12.38 -21.46 10.94
C LEU A 172 13.27 -20.28 10.53
N GLU A 173 14.41 -20.55 9.90
CA GLU A 173 15.37 -19.50 9.48
C GLU A 173 14.85 -18.59 8.35
N ASP A 174 13.81 -19.01 7.63
CA ASP A 174 13.25 -18.31 6.47
C ASP A 174 12.00 -17.53 6.86
N ASN A 175 12.18 -16.29 7.34
CA ASN A 175 11.10 -15.41 7.82
C ASN A 175 9.94 -15.26 6.81
N LEU A 176 10.23 -15.25 5.50
CA LEU A 176 9.19 -15.11 4.47
C LEU A 176 8.24 -16.32 4.45
N LYS A 177 8.77 -17.54 4.62
CA LYS A 177 7.95 -18.75 4.69
C LYS A 177 7.09 -18.79 5.94
N VAL A 178 7.62 -18.29 7.06
CA VAL A 178 6.85 -18.18 8.31
C VAL A 178 5.64 -17.30 8.09
N ASP A 179 5.83 -16.12 7.52
CA ASP A 179 4.74 -15.18 7.24
C ASP A 179 3.71 -15.76 6.24
N GLU A 180 4.18 -16.39 5.16
CA GLU A 180 3.31 -17.05 4.17
C GLU A 180 2.46 -18.16 4.81
N TYR A 181 3.07 -19.03 5.61
CA TYR A 181 2.38 -20.14 6.25
C TYR A 181 1.40 -19.64 7.32
N GLN A 182 1.80 -18.63 8.11
CA GLN A 182 0.93 -18.00 9.09
C GLN A 182 -0.29 -17.37 8.41
N ARG A 183 -0.11 -16.69 7.27
CA ARG A 183 -1.22 -16.13 6.48
C ARG A 183 -2.18 -17.21 5.99
N LYS A 184 -1.67 -18.36 5.52
CA LYS A 184 -2.51 -19.50 5.11
C LYS A 184 -3.31 -20.05 6.28
N TRP A 185 -2.69 -20.26 7.44
CA TRP A 185 -3.37 -20.70 8.66
C TRP A 185 -4.45 -19.71 9.10
N ASN A 186 -4.13 -18.41 9.13
CA ASN A 186 -5.08 -17.35 9.47
C ASN A 186 -6.25 -17.29 8.47
N ALA A 187 -6.00 -17.50 7.17
CA ALA A 187 -7.05 -17.51 6.14
C ALA A 187 -8.01 -18.70 6.31
N VAL A 188 -7.48 -19.90 6.59
CA VAL A 188 -8.30 -21.08 6.88
C VAL A 188 -9.13 -20.87 8.15
N ALA A 189 -8.49 -20.35 9.20
CA ALA A 189 -9.16 -19.97 10.44
C ALA A 189 -10.33 -19.00 10.20
N ALA A 190 -10.08 -17.91 9.45
CA ALA A 190 -11.09 -16.90 9.12
C ALA A 190 -12.26 -17.42 8.31
N SER A 191 -12.08 -18.50 7.54
CA SER A 191 -13.15 -19.12 6.77
C SER A 191 -14.05 -20.06 7.59
N LEU A 192 -13.57 -20.58 8.73
CA LEU A 192 -14.23 -21.68 9.45
C LEU A 192 -14.75 -21.29 10.84
N MET A 193 -14.01 -20.44 11.55
CA MET A 193 -14.39 -20.00 12.88
C MET A 193 -15.45 -18.88 12.84
N PRO A 194 -16.28 -18.76 13.88
CA PRO A 194 -17.28 -17.69 13.94
C PRO A 194 -16.63 -16.31 14.07
N ASP A 195 -17.28 -15.28 13.53
CA ASP A 195 -16.79 -13.89 13.56
C ASP A 195 -16.56 -13.35 14.99
N THR A 196 -17.13 -13.98 16.02
CA THR A 196 -16.91 -13.63 17.43
C THR A 196 -15.47 -13.76 17.88
N ASP A 197 -14.71 -14.67 17.25
CA ASP A 197 -13.31 -14.97 17.56
C ASP A 197 -12.32 -14.00 16.92
N PHE A 198 -12.82 -13.05 16.13
CA PHE A 198 -12.02 -12.10 15.38
C PHE A 198 -12.28 -10.68 15.85
N ASN A 199 -11.22 -9.88 15.89
CA ASN A 199 -11.33 -8.44 15.83
C ASN A 199 -11.53 -8.05 14.36
N SER A 200 -12.66 -7.40 14.07
CA SER A 200 -12.97 -6.89 12.73
C SER A 200 -12.79 -5.37 12.68
N ALA A 201 -12.13 -4.88 11.64
CA ALA A 201 -12.09 -3.46 11.30
C ALA A 201 -12.48 -3.26 9.84
N GLU A 202 -13.25 -2.20 9.57
CA GLU A 202 -13.60 -1.84 8.19
C GLU A 202 -12.39 -1.22 7.49
N PHE A 203 -12.33 -1.40 6.18
CA PHE A 203 -11.35 -0.78 5.31
C PHE A 203 -11.56 0.73 5.23
N GLU A 204 -10.48 1.49 5.42
CA GLU A 204 -10.45 2.92 5.18
C GLU A 204 -9.62 3.25 3.94
N TYR A 205 -9.97 4.31 3.22
CA TYR A 205 -9.20 4.75 2.06
C TYR A 205 -7.76 5.16 2.41
N SER A 206 -7.53 5.53 3.67
CA SER A 206 -6.21 5.81 4.24
C SER A 206 -5.32 4.56 4.29
N ASP A 207 -5.88 3.35 4.27
CA ASP A 207 -5.12 2.10 4.42
C ASP A 207 -4.34 1.74 3.14
N VAL A 208 -4.70 2.31 1.99
CA VAL A 208 -3.96 2.10 0.73
C VAL A 208 -2.62 2.82 0.82
N ARG A 209 -1.54 2.06 0.64
CA ARG A 209 -0.18 2.59 0.69
C ARG A 209 0.51 2.56 -0.67
N LYS A 210 0.20 1.55 -1.50
CA LYS A 210 0.89 1.36 -2.78
C LYS A 210 -0.14 0.94 -3.85
N TYR A 211 0.18 1.18 -5.11
CA TYR A 211 -0.53 0.56 -6.24
C TYR A 211 0.46 -0.23 -7.06
N ILE A 212 0.07 -1.42 -7.48
CA ILE A 212 0.78 -2.18 -8.49
C ILE A 212 0.16 -1.89 -9.84
N ILE A 213 0.98 -1.47 -10.80
CA ILE A 213 0.58 -1.26 -12.19
C ILE A 213 1.28 -2.31 -13.04
N LYS A 214 0.48 -3.16 -13.68
CA LYS A 214 0.95 -4.04 -14.75
C LYS A 214 0.82 -3.29 -16.07
N GLY A 215 1.88 -3.23 -16.85
CA GLY A 215 1.82 -2.61 -18.18
C GLY A 215 2.76 -3.26 -19.17
N VAL A 216 2.48 -3.03 -20.45
CA VAL A 216 3.31 -3.48 -21.56
C VAL A 216 3.99 -2.29 -22.20
N TRP A 217 5.29 -2.41 -22.32
CA TRP A 217 6.12 -1.56 -23.15
C TRP A 217 6.27 -2.21 -24.51
N TYR A 218 6.00 -1.46 -25.57
CA TYR A 218 6.17 -1.94 -26.94
C TYR A 218 6.80 -0.87 -27.83
N PHE A 219 7.72 -1.30 -28.69
CA PHE A 219 8.32 -0.41 -29.68
C PHE A 219 7.55 -0.53 -30.99
N ASP A 220 6.86 0.55 -31.34
CA ASP A 220 6.09 0.67 -32.58
C ASP A 220 7.03 1.04 -33.73
N ARG A 221 7.15 0.16 -34.72
CA ARG A 221 8.03 0.37 -35.88
C ARG A 221 7.63 1.57 -36.72
N ILE A 222 6.34 1.87 -36.83
CA ILE A 222 5.83 2.95 -37.68
C ILE A 222 6.09 4.29 -37.01
N ALA A 223 5.76 4.39 -35.72
CA ALA A 223 5.94 5.63 -34.95
C ALA A 223 7.38 5.82 -34.46
N THR A 224 8.22 4.78 -34.53
CA THR A 224 9.62 4.78 -34.07
C THR A 224 9.77 5.23 -32.61
N GLU A 225 8.78 4.94 -31.79
CA GLU A 225 8.72 5.37 -30.40
C GLU A 225 8.38 4.19 -29.50
N LEU A 226 8.96 4.19 -28.28
CA LEU A 226 8.62 3.25 -27.23
C LEU A 226 7.36 3.76 -26.52
N LYS A 227 6.29 2.95 -26.53
CA LYS A 227 5.02 3.29 -25.89
C LYS A 227 4.80 2.41 -24.67
N PHE A 228 4.24 3.01 -23.64
CA PHE A 228 3.69 2.30 -22.50
C PHE A 228 2.18 2.14 -22.64
N ARG A 229 1.68 0.95 -22.32
CA ARG A 229 0.24 0.69 -22.20
C ARG A 229 -0.05 0.02 -20.86
N PRO A 230 -0.79 0.68 -19.95
CA PRO A 230 -1.28 0.04 -18.73
C PRO A 230 -2.28 -1.08 -19.06
N ILE A 231 -2.21 -2.17 -18.30
CA ILE A 231 -3.01 -3.39 -18.47
C ILE A 231 -3.81 -3.69 -17.21
N ALA A 232 -3.18 -3.60 -16.04
CA ALA A 232 -3.83 -3.91 -14.77
C ALA A 232 -3.44 -2.88 -13.71
N ILE A 233 -4.35 -2.68 -12.77
CA ILE A 233 -4.08 -1.96 -11.53
C ILE A 233 -4.50 -2.86 -10.36
N GLY A 234 -3.64 -2.96 -9.36
CA GLY A 234 -3.94 -3.62 -8.10
C GLY A 234 -3.63 -2.70 -6.92
N PRO A 235 -4.62 -2.26 -6.12
CA PRO A 235 -4.35 -1.54 -4.89
C PRO A 235 -3.71 -2.46 -3.85
N VAL A 236 -2.72 -1.94 -3.12
CA VAL A 236 -2.06 -2.61 -2.00
C VAL A 236 -2.33 -1.81 -0.74
N ALA A 237 -3.00 -2.44 0.21
CA ALA A 237 -3.25 -1.84 1.51
C ALA A 237 -2.41 -2.48 2.61
N LEU A 238 -2.50 -1.90 3.80
CA LEU A 238 -1.92 -2.47 5.01
C LEU A 238 -2.49 -3.86 5.29
N SER A 239 -1.68 -4.71 5.90
CA SER A 239 -2.18 -5.99 6.41
C SER A 239 -3.10 -5.75 7.61
N ALA A 240 -3.98 -6.72 7.89
CA ALA A 240 -4.85 -6.66 9.06
C ALA A 240 -4.02 -6.52 10.35
N GLU A 241 -2.92 -7.25 10.45
CA GLU A 241 -1.99 -7.24 11.59
C GLU A 241 -1.35 -5.85 11.79
N ASP A 242 -0.85 -5.23 10.72
CA ASP A 242 -0.25 -3.89 10.78
C ASP A 242 -1.27 -2.82 11.23
N LYS A 243 -2.54 -2.96 10.82
CA LYS A 243 -3.61 -2.03 11.19
C LYS A 243 -3.90 -2.09 12.70
N PHE A 244 -4.03 -3.29 13.27
CA PHE A 244 -4.28 -3.45 14.70
C PHE A 244 -3.04 -3.16 15.56
N ALA A 245 -1.82 -3.35 15.03
CA ALA A 245 -0.60 -2.92 15.71
C ALA A 245 -0.55 -1.40 15.89
N GLN A 246 -0.87 -0.62 14.85
CA GLN A 246 -0.90 0.85 14.90
C GLN A 246 -1.90 1.40 15.93
N THR A 247 -3.07 0.76 16.09
CA THR A 247 -4.08 1.22 17.06
C THR A 247 -3.67 1.00 18.51
N ASN A 248 -2.82 0.01 18.78
CA ASN A 248 -2.43 -0.32 20.15
C ASN A 248 -1.39 0.67 20.70
N ASP A 249 -0.46 1.16 19.86
CA ASP A 249 0.55 2.16 20.28
C ASP A 249 -0.06 3.53 20.60
N ASP A 250 -1.15 3.92 19.94
CA ASP A 250 -1.81 5.23 20.13
C ASP A 250 -2.61 5.31 21.45
N THR A 251 -2.77 4.19 22.17
CA THR A 251 -3.49 4.13 23.45
C THR A 251 -2.57 4.15 24.69
N GLY A 252 -1.26 4.29 24.50
CA GLY A 252 -0.24 4.20 25.56
C GLY A 252 0.52 5.49 25.84
N SER A 253 -0.14 6.63 26.04
CA SER A 253 0.49 7.85 26.60
C SER A 253 -0.52 8.78 27.27
N ALA A 254 -1.17 8.30 28.32
CA ALA A 254 -1.91 9.13 29.25
C ALA A 254 -1.91 8.47 30.64
N ASP A 255 -0.80 8.56 31.36
CA ASP A 255 -0.75 8.60 32.82
C ASP A 255 0.71 8.67 33.30
N ASP A 256 1.16 9.88 33.66
CA ASP A 256 1.71 10.18 35.00
C ASP A 256 2.29 11.62 35.00
N SER A 257 1.42 12.59 35.30
CA SER A 257 1.87 13.89 35.81
C SER A 257 1.24 14.08 37.19
N GLY A 258 1.81 13.39 38.17
CA GLY A 258 1.59 13.64 39.58
C GLY A 258 2.04 15.05 39.98
N ASP A 259 1.02 15.87 40.22
CA ASP A 259 1.00 17.16 40.89
C ASP A 259 1.74 17.15 42.26
N ASP A 260 2.74 18.02 42.41
CA ASP A 260 3.29 18.48 43.70
C ASP A 260 3.34 20.02 43.64
N GLY A 261 2.27 20.62 44.15
CA GLY A 261 2.26 22.01 44.59
C GLY A 261 2.43 22.10 46.11
N GLY A 262 3.56 22.65 46.57
CA GLY A 262 3.83 22.92 47.98
C GLY A 262 4.61 24.22 48.22
N PHE A 263 3.90 25.36 48.25
CA PHE A 263 4.45 26.67 48.61
C PHE A 263 4.52 26.86 50.13
N GLY A 264 5.67 27.30 50.68
CA GLY A 264 5.78 27.65 52.11
C GLY A 264 7.18 28.09 52.56
N ALA A 265 7.40 29.41 52.57
CA ALA A 265 8.59 30.06 53.15
C ALA A 265 8.61 29.99 54.68
N PHE A 266 9.80 29.77 55.30
CA PHE A 266 10.36 30.57 56.42
C PHE A 266 11.60 29.92 57.08
N PHE A 267 12.60 30.77 57.43
CA PHE A 267 13.75 30.60 58.36
C PHE A 267 14.92 29.69 57.87
N ASP A 268 16.21 29.97 58.09
CA ASP A 268 17.00 31.08 58.66
C ASP A 268 18.50 30.69 58.51
N ASP A 269 19.37 31.70 58.52
CA ASP A 269 20.82 31.74 58.82
C ASP A 269 21.91 31.05 57.95
N GLU A 270 22.72 31.96 57.38
CA GLU A 270 24.14 32.00 56.94
C GLU A 270 25.20 31.30 57.87
N PRO A 271 26.54 31.35 57.56
CA PRO A 271 27.28 31.21 56.30
C PRO A 271 28.61 30.38 56.48
N GLU A 272 29.58 30.63 55.59
CA GLU A 272 31.03 30.26 55.59
C GLU A 272 31.39 29.01 54.74
N GLU A 273 32.38 29.00 53.85
CA GLU A 273 33.54 29.88 53.62
C GLU A 273 34.12 29.65 52.21
N GLU A 274 34.89 30.63 51.72
CA GLU A 274 35.55 30.69 50.41
C GLU A 274 36.71 29.69 50.24
N VAL A 275 36.94 29.20 49.01
CA VAL A 275 38.28 29.17 48.40
C VAL A 275 38.15 29.08 46.88
N ALA A 276 38.72 30.08 46.21
CA ALA A 276 38.95 30.13 44.78
C ALA A 276 40.39 29.71 44.49
N GLU A 277 40.61 28.80 43.54
CA GLU A 277 41.85 28.75 42.76
C GLU A 277 41.54 28.30 41.31
N GLU A 278 41.88 29.16 40.35
CA GLU A 278 42.06 28.85 38.93
C GLU A 278 43.42 28.16 38.75
N GLU A 279 43.48 27.04 38.04
CA GLU A 279 44.65 26.67 37.23
C GLU A 279 44.24 26.01 35.90
N VAL A 280 45.10 26.24 34.92
CA VAL A 280 44.97 26.04 33.48
C VAL A 280 45.63 24.71 33.07
N ALA A 281 45.01 23.94 32.16
CA ALA A 281 45.64 23.35 30.95
C ALA A 281 44.97 22.04 30.47
N GLU A 282 44.54 22.09 29.21
CA GLU A 282 44.50 21.09 28.11
C GLU A 282 44.64 19.58 28.40
N GLU A 283 43.69 18.77 27.91
CA GLU A 283 43.80 17.94 26.67
C GLU A 283 42.67 16.88 26.59
N ASP A 284 42.08 16.81 25.39
CA ASP A 284 41.50 15.64 24.71
C ASP A 284 40.35 14.82 25.34
N SER A 285 39.15 15.03 24.79
CA SER A 285 38.43 13.93 24.10
C SER A 285 37.27 14.49 23.27
N GLU A 286 37.51 14.60 21.96
CA GLU A 286 36.43 14.61 20.98
C GLU A 286 35.68 13.27 21.10
N THR A 287 34.47 13.31 21.65
CA THR A 287 33.45 12.30 21.38
C THR A 287 32.35 13.01 20.61
N ASP A 288 32.44 12.89 19.29
CA ASP A 288 31.36 13.19 18.36
C ASP A 288 30.11 12.42 18.82
N SER A 289 29.16 13.14 19.40
CA SER A 289 27.80 12.66 19.62
C SER A 289 27.02 12.72 18.31
N PHE A 290 27.49 11.95 17.32
CA PHE A 290 26.71 11.65 16.11
C PHE A 290 25.81 10.45 16.39
N ALA A 291 24.75 10.69 17.17
CA ALA A 291 23.63 9.77 17.31
C ALA A 291 22.32 10.54 17.16
N SER A 292 22.14 11.14 15.99
CA SER A 292 20.82 11.34 15.41
C SER A 292 20.62 10.24 14.38
N MET A 293 20.22 9.05 14.87
CA MET A 293 19.60 8.06 14.03
C MET A 293 18.30 8.69 13.53
N SER A 294 18.33 9.12 12.28
CA SER A 294 17.10 9.25 11.51
C SER A 294 16.56 7.82 11.41
N ASP A 295 15.43 7.58 12.07
CA ASP A 295 14.52 6.50 11.68
C ASP A 295 14.04 6.81 10.26
N GLU A 296 14.89 6.54 9.27
CA GLU A 296 14.38 6.19 7.97
C GLU A 296 13.83 4.78 8.11
N PRO A 297 12.54 4.54 7.79
CA PRO A 297 12.02 3.19 7.77
C PRO A 297 12.91 2.39 6.83
N ALA A 298 13.48 1.30 7.36
CA ALA A 298 14.28 0.37 6.58
C ALA A 298 13.56 0.11 5.26
N VAL A 299 14.31 0.25 4.16
CA VAL A 299 13.83 0.02 2.80
C VAL A 299 12.98 -1.25 2.82
N ASP A 300 11.69 -1.08 2.55
CA ASP A 300 10.64 -2.10 2.54
C ASP A 300 10.83 -3.04 1.33
N SER A 301 12.09 -3.42 1.03
CA SER A 301 12.51 -4.12 -0.19
C SER A 301 12.10 -5.58 -0.21
N ASP A 302 11.75 -6.13 0.96
CA ASP A 302 11.59 -7.58 1.14
C ASP A 302 10.13 -7.97 1.40
N LYS A 303 9.20 -7.01 1.49
CA LYS A 303 7.77 -7.32 1.59
C LYS A 303 7.20 -7.65 0.21
N GLU A 304 6.68 -8.86 0.06
CA GLU A 304 5.89 -9.24 -1.10
C GLU A 304 4.64 -8.37 -1.19
N TYR A 305 4.48 -7.67 -2.31
CA TYR A 305 3.34 -6.79 -2.53
C TYR A 305 2.13 -7.61 -2.95
N THR A 306 1.25 -7.92 -2.01
CA THR A 306 -0.03 -8.59 -2.30
C THR A 306 -1.11 -7.54 -2.58
N PRO A 307 -1.61 -7.41 -3.82
CA PRO A 307 -2.74 -6.54 -4.10
C PRO A 307 -4.02 -7.12 -3.52
N MET A 308 -4.94 -6.25 -3.10
CA MET A 308 -6.25 -6.64 -2.59
C MET A 308 -7.10 -7.31 -3.68
N PHE A 309 -7.03 -6.79 -4.89
CA PHE A 309 -7.70 -7.30 -6.08
C PHE A 309 -7.02 -6.72 -7.32
N TRP A 310 -7.23 -7.34 -8.47
CA TRP A 310 -6.78 -6.85 -9.76
C TRP A 310 -7.95 -6.33 -10.57
N VAL A 311 -7.73 -5.18 -11.23
CA VAL A 311 -8.68 -4.59 -12.17
C VAL A 311 -8.05 -4.55 -13.54
N PHE A 312 -8.79 -5.00 -14.56
CA PHE A 312 -8.37 -4.86 -15.94
C PHE A 312 -8.52 -3.41 -16.39
N TYR A 313 -7.38 -2.75 -16.59
CA TYR A 313 -7.32 -1.31 -16.82
C TYR A 313 -8.15 -0.86 -18.02
N PRO A 314 -8.12 -1.52 -19.20
CA PRO A 314 -8.92 -1.13 -20.36
C PRO A 314 -10.43 -1.02 -20.11
N GLU A 315 -11.00 -1.85 -19.22
CA GLU A 315 -12.42 -1.80 -18.85
C GLU A 315 -12.69 -0.66 -17.87
N ALA A 316 -11.81 -0.45 -16.89
CA ALA A 316 -11.95 0.63 -15.92
C ALA A 316 -11.77 2.04 -16.52
N ARG A 317 -11.31 2.17 -17.77
CA ARG A 317 -11.01 3.48 -18.38
C ARG A 317 -12.22 4.40 -18.44
N GLU A 318 -13.42 3.87 -18.71
CA GLU A 318 -14.64 4.68 -18.81
C GLU A 318 -14.98 5.36 -17.49
N VAL A 319 -14.74 4.67 -16.38
CA VAL A 319 -14.91 5.16 -15.02
C VAL A 319 -13.79 6.13 -14.67
N LEU A 320 -12.54 5.73 -14.94
CA LEU A 320 -11.35 6.51 -14.62
C LEU A 320 -11.18 7.79 -15.47
N SER A 321 -11.83 7.88 -16.63
CA SER A 321 -11.85 9.10 -17.44
C SER A 321 -12.80 10.15 -16.88
N GLN A 322 -13.85 9.73 -16.17
CA GLN A 322 -14.80 10.61 -15.48
C GLN A 322 -14.31 10.96 -14.07
N ALA A 323 -13.46 10.13 -13.49
CA ALA A 323 -12.89 10.31 -12.17
C ALA A 323 -11.71 11.32 -12.18
N TYR A 324 -11.86 12.40 -11.40
CA TYR A 324 -10.90 13.49 -11.34
C TYR A 324 -9.97 13.40 -10.13
N ALA A 325 -8.67 13.51 -10.38
CA ALA A 325 -7.64 13.53 -9.35
C ALA A 325 -7.53 14.90 -8.67
N PHE A 326 -7.15 14.88 -7.40
CA PHE A 326 -6.95 16.11 -6.64
C PHE A 326 -5.69 16.87 -7.11
N ASN A 327 -5.88 18.12 -7.53
CA ASN A 327 -4.78 19.00 -7.95
C ASN A 327 -4.71 20.25 -7.04
N GLN A 328 -3.70 20.28 -6.17
CA GLN A 328 -3.45 21.41 -5.26
C GLN A 328 -3.07 22.70 -6.01
N LYS A 329 -2.37 22.59 -7.14
CA LYS A 329 -1.83 23.74 -7.88
C LYS A 329 -2.85 24.39 -8.80
N ASN A 330 -3.84 23.61 -9.28
CA ASN A 330 -4.91 24.13 -10.13
C ASN A 330 -6.22 23.40 -9.86
N MET A 331 -7.05 24.00 -9.01
CA MET A 331 -8.38 23.48 -8.67
C MET A 331 -9.41 23.64 -9.79
N SER A 332 -9.10 24.41 -10.83
CA SER A 332 -10.04 24.79 -11.90
C SER A 332 -10.09 23.78 -13.05
N LYS A 333 -8.98 23.07 -13.28
CA LYS A 333 -8.82 22.05 -14.32
C LYS A 333 -8.20 20.80 -13.68
N PRO A 334 -9.02 19.91 -13.10
CA PRO A 334 -8.52 18.64 -12.62
C PRO A 334 -8.09 17.75 -13.79
N PHE A 335 -7.16 16.82 -13.54
CA PHE A 335 -6.81 15.79 -14.50
C PHE A 335 -7.57 14.51 -14.16
N SER A 336 -8.06 13.79 -15.16
CA SER A 336 -8.66 12.47 -14.94
C SER A 336 -7.59 11.43 -14.61
N PHE A 337 -7.97 10.40 -13.85
CA PHE A 337 -7.05 9.32 -13.51
C PHE A 337 -6.58 8.54 -14.74
N ASP A 338 -7.46 8.31 -15.73
CA ASP A 338 -7.07 7.71 -17.02
C ASP A 338 -5.93 8.50 -17.66
N ARG A 339 -6.01 9.83 -17.65
CA ARG A 339 -4.99 10.68 -18.27
C ARG A 339 -3.67 10.68 -17.49
N LEU A 340 -3.72 10.71 -16.16
CA LEU A 340 -2.51 10.68 -15.33
C LEU A 340 -1.72 9.37 -15.53
N ILE A 341 -2.42 8.24 -15.56
CA ILE A 341 -1.79 6.92 -15.70
C ILE A 341 -1.25 6.71 -17.11
N ASN A 342 -2.03 7.06 -18.14
CA ASN A 342 -1.57 6.97 -19.54
C ASN A 342 -0.38 7.89 -19.84
N SER A 343 -0.34 9.08 -19.23
CA SER A 343 0.81 9.99 -19.37
C SER A 343 1.97 9.67 -18.43
N ARG A 344 1.89 8.56 -17.68
CA ARG A 344 2.86 8.13 -16.66
C ARG A 344 3.27 9.25 -15.72
N ARG A 345 2.30 10.04 -15.26
CA ARG A 345 2.51 11.13 -14.28
C ARG A 345 2.50 10.58 -12.87
N PHE A 346 3.37 9.60 -12.63
CA PHE A 346 3.59 8.93 -11.35
C PHE A 346 5.04 8.44 -11.30
N SER A 347 5.53 8.23 -10.08
CA SER A 347 6.80 7.58 -9.81
C SER A 347 6.52 6.14 -9.40
N ALA A 348 7.23 5.17 -9.98
CA ALA A 348 7.08 3.77 -9.64
C ALA A 348 8.37 3.01 -9.91
N THR A 349 8.56 1.93 -9.16
CA THR A 349 9.74 1.05 -9.24
C THR A 349 9.34 -0.28 -9.84
N ILE A 350 10.07 -0.76 -10.85
CA ILE A 350 9.82 -2.09 -11.42
C ILE A 350 10.29 -3.16 -10.42
N TYR A 351 9.38 -4.06 -10.02
CA TYR A 351 9.73 -5.19 -9.14
C TYR A 351 9.63 -6.55 -9.84
N LYS A 352 8.86 -6.66 -10.93
CA LYS A 352 8.74 -7.89 -11.74
C LYS A 352 8.77 -7.58 -13.24
N GLU A 353 9.42 -8.44 -14.01
CA GLU A 353 9.38 -8.46 -15.48
C GLU A 353 8.88 -9.82 -15.96
N ALA A 354 8.09 -9.83 -17.04
CA ALA A 354 7.65 -11.08 -17.66
C ALA A 354 8.86 -11.83 -18.22
N ASN A 355 8.81 -13.16 -18.13
CA ASN A 355 9.89 -14.01 -18.56
C ASN A 355 9.47 -14.96 -19.68
N VAL A 356 10.46 -15.48 -20.40
CA VAL A 356 10.24 -16.43 -21.51
C VAL A 356 9.86 -17.83 -20.98
N TYR A 357 10.03 -18.07 -19.68
CA TYR A 357 9.78 -19.35 -19.02
C TYR A 357 8.36 -19.47 -18.45
N GLN A 358 7.38 -18.82 -19.08
CA GLN A 358 5.97 -18.80 -18.64
C GLN A 358 5.78 -18.11 -17.27
N ASP A 359 6.48 -17.01 -17.04
CA ASP A 359 6.44 -16.20 -15.82
C ASP A 359 6.75 -16.96 -14.52
N ARG A 360 7.45 -18.10 -14.62
CA ARG A 360 7.89 -18.91 -13.46
C ARG A 360 8.94 -18.19 -12.62
N ASP A 361 8.91 -18.42 -11.32
CA ASP A 361 9.89 -17.85 -10.41
C ASP A 361 11.29 -18.44 -10.63
N ILE A 362 12.30 -17.66 -10.24
CA ILE A 362 13.72 -18.05 -10.36
C ILE A 362 13.99 -19.40 -9.67
N ARG A 363 13.31 -19.63 -8.54
CA ARG A 363 13.40 -20.86 -7.74
C ARG A 363 12.93 -22.09 -8.51
N ASP A 364 11.93 -21.94 -9.38
CA ASP A 364 11.29 -23.05 -10.09
C ASP A 364 12.07 -23.52 -11.32
N TYR A 365 12.70 -22.60 -12.06
CA TYR A 365 13.47 -22.97 -13.25
C TYR A 365 14.97 -23.16 -12.99
N ILE A 366 15.53 -22.58 -11.91
CA ILE A 366 16.88 -22.90 -11.41
C ILE A 366 16.73 -23.73 -10.14
N SER A 367 16.45 -25.02 -10.31
CA SER A 367 16.26 -25.92 -9.16
C SER A 367 17.57 -26.19 -8.42
N LYS A 368 17.56 -26.07 -7.08
CA LYS A 368 18.58 -26.60 -6.15
C LYS A 368 19.99 -25.97 -6.22
N ASN A 369 20.11 -24.73 -6.69
CA ASN A 369 21.39 -24.01 -6.63
C ASN A 369 21.16 -22.54 -6.24
N ALA A 370 21.32 -22.25 -4.95
CA ALA A 370 21.13 -20.91 -4.39
C ALA A 370 22.05 -19.86 -5.02
N LEU A 371 23.31 -20.23 -5.32
CA LEU A 371 24.26 -19.30 -5.96
C LEU A 371 23.80 -18.91 -7.37
N MET A 372 23.33 -19.88 -8.16
CA MET A 372 22.84 -19.60 -9.51
C MET A 372 21.53 -18.79 -9.50
N GLN A 373 20.66 -19.02 -8.51
CA GLN A 373 19.45 -18.21 -8.33
C GLN A 373 19.81 -16.76 -8.00
N LEU A 374 20.79 -16.54 -7.12
CA LEU A 374 21.29 -15.20 -6.78
C LEU A 374 21.88 -14.50 -8.00
N LEU A 375 22.78 -15.16 -8.74
CA LEU A 375 23.40 -14.57 -9.93
C LEU A 375 22.37 -14.21 -11.01
N GLU A 376 21.33 -15.03 -11.20
CA GLU A 376 20.26 -14.71 -12.14
C GLU A 376 19.39 -13.56 -11.63
N SER A 377 19.11 -13.49 -10.33
CA SER A 377 18.43 -12.36 -9.70
C SER A 377 19.20 -11.05 -9.94
N ASP A 378 20.51 -11.03 -9.69
CA ASP A 378 21.36 -9.87 -9.92
C ASP A 378 21.37 -9.46 -11.39
N ARG A 379 21.46 -10.42 -12.31
CA ARG A 379 21.40 -10.17 -13.75
C ARG A 379 20.07 -9.54 -14.17
N ILE A 380 18.95 -10.04 -13.65
CA ILE A 380 17.61 -9.49 -13.93
C ILE A 380 17.52 -8.07 -13.37
N LYS A 381 18.01 -7.84 -12.14
CA LYS A 381 18.03 -6.53 -11.51
C LYS A 381 18.84 -5.51 -12.32
N GLU A 382 20.03 -5.88 -12.79
CA GLU A 382 20.84 -5.02 -13.67
C GLU A 382 20.14 -4.74 -15.00
N LYS A 383 19.50 -5.75 -15.59
CA LYS A 383 18.74 -5.61 -16.84
C LYS A 383 17.58 -4.61 -16.65
N ILE A 384 16.84 -4.71 -15.54
CA ILE A 384 15.75 -3.77 -15.21
C ILE A 384 16.32 -2.36 -15.01
N ARG A 385 17.40 -2.22 -14.23
CA ARG A 385 18.05 -0.91 -13.98
C ARG A 385 18.49 -0.23 -15.27
N ASN A 386 19.11 -0.98 -16.19
CA ASN A 386 19.54 -0.45 -17.48
C ASN A 386 18.34 -0.03 -18.34
N LYS A 387 17.25 -0.81 -18.34
CA LYS A 387 16.01 -0.43 -19.03
C LYS A 387 15.39 0.83 -18.45
N GLU A 388 15.30 0.94 -17.13
CA GLU A 388 14.83 2.17 -16.49
C GLU A 388 15.68 3.34 -16.96
N GLN A 389 17.01 3.25 -16.84
CA GLN A 389 17.92 4.30 -17.29
C GLN A 389 17.73 4.68 -18.77
N ASP A 390 17.53 3.70 -19.66
CA ASP A 390 17.26 3.93 -21.07
C ASP A 390 15.93 4.68 -21.27
N MET A 391 14.89 4.37 -20.49
CA MET A 391 13.61 5.09 -20.50
C MET A 391 13.71 6.54 -20.04
N TRP A 392 14.66 6.85 -19.13
CA TRP A 392 14.92 8.23 -18.67
C TRP A 392 15.79 9.04 -19.65
N SER A 393 16.52 8.37 -20.56
CA SER A 393 17.50 9.03 -21.45
C SER A 393 16.93 9.66 -22.72
N TYR A 394 15.60 9.69 -22.88
CA TYR A 394 14.90 10.09 -24.10
C TYR A 394 14.15 11.43 -24.01
#